data_AF-A0A2S7UWC1-F1
#
_entry.id   AF-A0A2S7UWC1-F1
#
_cell.length_a   1.000
_cell.length_b   1.000
_cell.length_c   1.000
_cell.angle_alpha   90.00
_cell.angle_beta   90.00
_cell.angle_gamma   90.00
#
_symmetry.space_group_name_H-M   'P 1'
#
loop_
_entity.id
_entity.type
_entity.pdbx_description
1 polymer ?
#
loop_
_entity_poly.entity_id
_entity_poly.type
_entity_poly.pdbx_seq_one_letter_code
_entity_poly.pdbx_strand_id
1 'polypeptide(L)'
;MDSVLTTKKRELETWQTDMETKLKKVTSRTDALSLFAASSQEFEQFKNKNCKWQYLTFLPDVESAVNMSKECQVYMTIQRINELKQLSKYDFY
;
A
#
# COMPACT_ATOMS: atom_id res chain seq x y z
N MET A 1 13.69 -9.30 6.89
CA MET A 1 12.53 -8.41 6.66
C MET A 1 12.71 -7.46 5.48
N ASP A 2 13.89 -6.88 5.26
CA ASP A 2 14.07 -5.87 4.18
C ASP A 2 13.82 -6.43 2.77
N SER A 3 14.24 -7.69 2.53
CA SER A 3 13.91 -8.41 1.28
C SER A 3 12.40 -8.58 1.09
N VAL A 4 11.69 -8.99 2.14
CA VAL A 4 10.23 -9.17 2.13
C VAL A 4 9.53 -7.83 1.83
N LEU A 5 9.93 -6.76 2.51
CA LEU A 5 9.39 -5.42 2.28
C LEU A 5 9.62 -4.97 0.84
N THR A 6 10.82 -5.20 0.29
CA THR A 6 11.16 -4.85 -1.10
C THR A 6 10.30 -5.64 -2.09
N THR A 7 10.15 -6.94 -1.89
CA THR A 7 9.29 -7.80 -2.72
C THR A 7 7.84 -7.34 -2.67
N LYS A 8 7.32 -7.01 -1.48
CA LYS A 8 5.93 -6.55 -1.33
C LYS A 8 5.69 -5.16 -1.89
N LYS A 9 6.67 -4.26 -1.84
CA LYS A 9 6.59 -2.96 -2.53
C LYS A 9 6.43 -3.14 -4.05
N ARG A 10 7.25 -3.99 -4.68
CA ARG A 10 7.13 -4.30 -6.12
C ARG A 10 5.79 -4.94 -6.47
N GLU A 11 5.30 -5.84 -5.62
CA GLU A 11 3.98 -6.46 -5.82
C GLU A 11 2.86 -5.40 -5.72
N LEU A 12 2.93 -4.48 -4.75
CA LEU A 12 1.99 -3.38 -4.62
C LEU A 12 1.99 -2.47 -5.86
N GLU A 13 3.17 -2.06 -6.33
CA GLU A 13 3.33 -1.25 -7.55
C GLU A 13 2.72 -1.93 -8.78
N THR A 14 2.90 -3.25 -8.90
CA THR A 14 2.29 -4.05 -9.98
C THR A 14 0.76 -3.95 -9.95
N TRP A 15 0.15 -4.15 -8.77
CA TRP A 15 -1.31 -4.11 -8.63
C TRP A 15 -1.89 -2.70 -8.77
N GLN A 16 -1.16 -1.67 -8.32
CA GLN A 16 -1.56 -0.27 -8.56
C GLN A 16 -1.55 0.05 -10.05
N THR A 17 -0.51 -0.39 -10.77
CA THR A 17 -0.40 -0.19 -12.23
C THR A 17 -1.50 -0.93 -13.00
N ASP A 18 -1.86 -2.15 -12.59
CA ASP A 18 -2.99 -2.88 -13.20
C ASP A 18 -4.31 -2.11 -13.03
N MET A 19 -4.59 -1.62 -11.81
CA MET A 19 -5.78 -0.83 -11.52
C MET A 19 -5.82 0.47 -12.32
N GLU A 20 -4.73 1.22 -12.39
CA GLU A 20 -4.65 2.43 -13.22
C GLU A 20 -4.92 2.12 -14.70
N THR A 21 -4.38 1.01 -15.20
CA THR A 21 -4.57 0.58 -16.59
C THR A 21 -6.03 0.23 -16.86
N LYS A 22 -6.70 -0.45 -15.93
CA LYS A 22 -8.14 -0.76 -16.02
C LYS A 22 -8.98 0.51 -16.00
N LEU A 23 -8.75 1.40 -15.05
CA LEU A 23 -9.48 2.67 -14.95
C LEU A 23 -9.32 3.51 -16.23
N LYS A 24 -8.12 3.61 -16.80
CA LYS A 24 -7.87 4.32 -18.08
C LYS A 24 -8.68 3.77 -19.26
N LYS A 25 -9.05 2.48 -19.25
CA LYS A 25 -9.82 1.85 -20.34
C LYS A 25 -11.33 2.08 -20.22
N VAL A 26 -11.82 2.19 -18.99
CA VAL A 26 -13.26 2.26 -18.69
C VAL A 26 -13.76 3.70 -18.70
N THR A 27 -12.97 4.62 -18.16
CA THR A 27 -13.44 5.98 -17.92
C THR A 27 -12.73 7.00 -18.81
N SER A 28 -13.51 7.79 -19.55
CA SER A 28 -13.06 9.09 -20.10
C SER A 28 -13.01 10.18 -19.01
N ARG A 29 -13.54 9.90 -17.81
CA ARG A 29 -13.49 10.78 -16.65
C ARG A 29 -12.18 10.59 -15.90
N THR A 30 -11.37 11.64 -15.94
CA THR A 30 -10.06 11.75 -15.29
C THR A 30 -10.12 11.79 -13.76
N ASP A 31 -11.32 11.98 -13.20
CA ASP A 31 -11.58 12.06 -11.76
C ASP A 31 -11.28 10.74 -11.04
N ALA A 32 -11.74 9.60 -11.54
CA ALA A 32 -11.52 8.30 -10.91
C ALA A 32 -10.04 7.92 -10.89
N LEU A 33 -9.29 8.22 -11.95
CA LEU A 33 -7.85 8.00 -11.99
C LEU A 33 -7.11 8.91 -11.02
N SER A 34 -7.49 10.20 -10.97
CA SER A 34 -6.93 11.16 -10.02
C SER A 34 -7.19 10.76 -8.57
N LEU A 35 -8.41 10.32 -8.26
CA LEU A 35 -8.79 9.85 -6.93
C LEU A 35 -8.09 8.55 -6.56
N PHE A 36 -7.93 7.62 -7.50
CA PHE A 36 -7.17 6.40 -7.25
C PHE A 36 -5.70 6.70 -6.92
N ALA A 37 -5.07 7.58 -7.71
CA ALA A 37 -3.70 8.02 -7.47
C ALA A 37 -3.56 8.72 -6.11
N ALA A 38 -4.48 9.64 -5.78
CA ALA A 38 -4.53 10.31 -4.47
C ALA A 38 -4.69 9.29 -3.34
N SER A 39 -5.62 8.34 -3.44
CA SER A 39 -5.83 7.30 -2.43
C SER A 39 -4.58 6.42 -2.22
N SER A 40 -3.82 6.16 -3.28
CA SER A 40 -2.56 5.41 -3.21
C SER A 40 -1.48 6.19 -2.47
N GLN A 41 -1.39 7.51 -2.68
CA GLN A 41 -0.49 8.38 -1.92
C GLN A 41 -0.89 8.47 -0.44
N GLU A 42 -2.19 8.64 -0.17
CA GLU A 42 -2.75 8.68 1.19
C GLU A 42 -2.50 7.38 1.95
N PHE A 43 -2.62 6.22 1.28
CA PHE A 43 -2.28 4.93 1.86
C PHE A 43 -0.81 4.88 2.33
N GLU A 44 0.14 5.35 1.52
CA GLU A 44 1.56 5.39 1.92
C GLU A 44 1.78 6.31 3.14
N GLN A 45 1.12 7.46 3.18
CA GLN A 45 1.19 8.36 4.32
C GLN A 45 0.59 7.73 5.59
N PHE A 46 -0.58 7.10 5.47
CA PHE A 46 -1.24 6.39 6.55
C PHE A 46 -0.37 5.24 7.07
N LYS A 47 0.18 4.40 6.18
CA LYS A 47 1.10 3.32 6.53
C LYS A 47 2.31 3.83 7.31
N ASN A 48 2.95 4.90 6.83
CA ASN A 48 4.12 5.47 7.49
C ASN A 48 3.79 5.97 8.90
N LYS A 49 2.69 6.73 9.06
CA LYS A 49 2.25 7.22 10.38
C LYS A 49 1.86 6.07 11.31
N ASN A 50 1.11 5.09 10.78
CA ASN A 50 0.62 3.95 11.53
C ASN A 50 1.76 3.06 12.05
N CYS A 51 2.79 2.83 11.25
CA CYS A 51 3.96 2.06 11.70
C CYS A 51 4.90 2.89 12.58
N LYS A 52 4.93 4.22 12.41
CA LYS A 52 5.79 5.09 13.22
C LYS A 52 5.33 5.19 14.67
N TRP A 53 4.03 5.27 14.95
CA TRP A 53 3.59 5.28 16.35
C TRP A 53 3.92 3.95 17.05
N GLN A 54 3.77 2.81 16.34
CA GLN A 54 4.15 1.50 16.87
C GLN A 54 5.65 1.41 17.15
N TYR A 55 6.50 1.93 16.26
CA TYR A 55 7.94 2.04 16.53
C TYR A 55 8.22 2.75 17.86
N LEU A 56 7.53 3.87 18.11
CA LEU A 56 7.78 4.71 19.29
C LEU A 56 7.39 4.00 20.60
N THR A 57 6.44 3.06 20.59
CA THR A 57 6.03 2.33 21.82
C THR A 57 7.05 1.29 22.27
N PHE A 58 8.01 0.92 21.41
CA PHE A 58 9.05 -0.05 21.73
C PHE A 58 10.36 0.60 22.19
N LEU A 59 10.45 1.93 22.18
CA LEU A 59 11.63 2.62 22.70
C LEU A 59 11.75 2.47 24.23
N PRO A 60 12.97 2.37 24.78
CA PRO A 60 14.26 2.59 24.12
C PRO A 60 14.85 1.37 23.41
N ASP A 61 14.16 0.24 23.33
CA ASP A 61 14.63 -0.94 22.59
C ASP A 61 14.54 -0.70 21.08
N VAL A 62 15.65 -0.21 20.51
CA VAL A 62 15.75 0.16 19.09
C VAL A 62 15.59 -1.04 18.18
N GLU A 63 16.11 -2.21 18.57
CA GLU A 63 16.06 -3.41 17.71
C GLU A 63 14.61 -3.90 17.58
N SER A 64 13.91 -4.05 18.70
CA SER A 64 12.49 -4.41 18.71
C SER A 64 11.64 -3.36 17.99
N ALA A 65 11.93 -2.06 18.19
CA ALA A 65 11.22 -0.98 17.51
C ALA A 65 11.38 -1.05 15.97
N VAL A 66 12.60 -1.28 15.48
CA VAL A 66 12.87 -1.44 14.05
C VAL A 66 12.13 -2.65 13.47
N ASN A 67 12.18 -3.80 14.16
CA ASN A 67 11.49 -5.01 13.71
C ASN A 67 9.98 -4.80 13.66
N MET A 68 9.37 -4.25 14.72
CA MET A 68 7.95 -3.91 14.78
C MET A 68 7.53 -2.99 13.62
N SER A 69 8.31 -1.93 13.36
CA SER A 69 8.02 -1.03 12.23
C SER A 69 8.07 -1.73 10.88
N LYS A 70 9.03 -2.65 10.67
CA LYS A 70 9.15 -3.40 9.41
C LYS A 70 8.00 -4.38 9.24
N GLU A 71 7.61 -5.07 10.30
CA GLU A 71 6.46 -5.98 10.35
C GLU A 71 5.16 -5.26 9.99
N CYS A 72 4.90 -4.13 10.64
CA CYS A 72 3.75 -3.28 10.33
C CYS A 72 3.72 -2.87 8.85
N GLN A 73 4.85 -2.42 8.28
CA GLN A 73 4.90 -2.01 6.88
C GLN A 73 4.59 -3.17 5.93
N VAL A 74 5.14 -4.36 6.20
CA VAL A 74 4.87 -5.58 5.42
C VAL A 74 3.38 -5.95 5.51
N TYR A 75 2.83 -5.97 6.72
CA TYR A 75 1.44 -6.33 6.96
C TYR A 75 0.46 -5.41 6.21
N MET A 76 0.62 -4.10 6.35
CA MET A 76 -0.24 -3.13 5.68
C MET A 76 -0.10 -3.20 4.15
N THR A 77 1.11 -3.44 3.65
CA THR A 77 1.35 -3.63 2.21
C THR A 77 0.62 -4.87 1.69
N ILE A 78 0.65 -5.98 2.43
CA ILE A 78 -0.09 -7.20 2.08
C ILE A 78 -1.61 -6.95 2.09
N GLN A 79 -2.13 -6.25 3.09
CA GLN A 79 -3.55 -5.90 3.15
C GLN A 79 -3.99 -5.11 1.91
N ARG A 80 -3.23 -4.07 1.54
CA ARG A 80 -3.54 -3.25 0.35
C ARG A 80 -3.43 -4.04 -0.95
N ILE A 81 -2.43 -4.91 -1.08
CA ILE A 81 -2.33 -5.83 -2.23
C ILE A 81 -3.58 -6.71 -2.33
N ASN A 82 -4.03 -7.28 -1.21
CA ASN A 82 -5.20 -8.15 -1.20
C ASN A 82 -6.48 -7.38 -1.57
N GLU A 83 -6.62 -6.15 -1.08
CA GLU A 83 -7.71 -5.25 -1.47
C GLU A 83 -7.68 -4.97 -2.98
N LEU A 84 -6.54 -4.55 -3.53
CA LEU A 84 -6.38 -4.27 -4.97
C LEU A 84 -6.65 -5.53 -5.81
N LYS A 85 -6.25 -6.71 -5.34
CA LYS A 85 -6.58 -8.01 -5.97
C LYS A 85 -8.08 -8.31 -6.00
N GLN A 86 -8.85 -7.87 -5.00
CA GLN A 86 -10.30 -8.00 -5.04
C GLN A 86 -10.92 -6.96 -5.94
N LEU A 87 -10.47 -5.70 -5.84
CA LEU A 87 -10.98 -4.61 -6.66
C LEU A 87 -10.74 -4.84 -8.16
N SER A 88 -9.61 -5.44 -8.51
CA SER A 88 -9.24 -5.72 -9.90
C SER A 88 -10.10 -6.81 -10.56
N LYS A 89 -10.95 -7.52 -9.80
CA LYS A 89 -11.93 -8.48 -10.32
C LYS A 89 -13.22 -7.81 -10.79
N TYR A 90 -13.46 -6.57 -10.37
CA TYR A 90 -14.58 -5.81 -10.89
C TYR A 90 -14.21 -5.30 -12.27
N ASP A 91 -15.12 -5.53 -13.19
CA ASP A 91 -15.15 -4.76 -14.41
C ASP A 91 -15.94 -3.49 -14.10
N PHE A 92 -15.23 -2.38 -14.03
CA PHE A 92 -15.85 -1.07 -13.96
C PHE A 92 -16.47 -0.83 -15.35
N TYR A 93 -17.77 -0.60 -15.46
CA TYR A 93 -18.47 -0.28 -16.71
C TYR A 93 -19.33 0.96 -16.51
#